data_AF-A0A925XI81-F1
#
_entry.id   AF-A0A925XI81-F1
#
_cell.length_a   1.000
_cell.length_b   1.000
_cell.length_c   1.000
_cell.angle_alpha   90.00
_cell.angle_beta   90.00
_cell.angle_gamma   90.00
#
_symmetry.space_group_name_H-M   'P 1'
#
loop_
_entity.id
_entity.type
_entity.pdbx_description
1 polymer ?
#
loop_
_entity_poly.entity_id
_entity_poly.type
_entity_poly.pdbx_seq_one_letter_code
_entity_poly.pdbx_strand_id
1 'polypeptide(L)'
;LTEEQHERMQVIFEMLISLFERAYLTAFDDRMTDKQQRRWHSWDDFMREWVRRDDFRVLLPRLLQGEDADFAIYIRRLAEEEGQATVG
;
A
#
# COMPACT_ATOMS: atom_id res chain seq x y z
N LEU A 1 -0.26 -1.27 -23.66
CA LEU A 1 -1.57 -0.90 -23.09
C LEU A 1 -2.14 0.23 -23.93
N THR A 2 -3.44 0.21 -24.22
CA THR A 2 -4.13 1.40 -24.76
C THR A 2 -4.28 2.45 -23.65
N GLU A 3 -4.48 3.72 -24.00
CA GLU A 3 -4.65 4.83 -23.05
C GLU A 3 -5.78 4.54 -22.04
N GLU A 4 -6.90 4.02 -22.52
CA GLU A 4 -8.04 3.57 -21.70
C GLU A 4 -7.67 2.46 -20.68
N GLN A 5 -6.73 1.57 -21.01
CA GLN A 5 -6.26 0.55 -20.07
C GLN A 5 -5.41 1.14 -18.95
N HIS A 6 -4.60 2.17 -19.26
CA HIS A 6 -3.81 2.86 -18.23
C HIS A 6 -4.72 3.62 -17.26
N GLU A 7 -5.75 4.32 -17.78
CA GLU A 7 -6.73 5.02 -16.94
C GLU A 7 -7.47 4.06 -16.02
N ARG A 8 -7.95 2.92 -16.54
CA ARG A 8 -8.59 1.89 -15.71
C ARG A 8 -7.67 1.35 -14.63
N MET A 9 -6.41 1.11 -14.96
CA MET A 9 -5.42 0.64 -13.99
C MET A 9 -5.18 1.69 -12.90
N GLN A 10 -5.08 2.96 -13.28
CA GLN A 10 -4.89 4.05 -12.33
C GLN A 10 -6.07 4.15 -11.36
N VAL A 11 -7.31 4.06 -11.85
CA VAL A 11 -8.50 4.03 -10.99
C VAL A 11 -8.46 2.85 -10.02
N ILE A 12 -8.01 1.67 -10.47
CA ILE A 12 -7.85 0.51 -9.58
C ILE A 12 -6.81 0.80 -8.49
N PHE A 13 -5.70 1.46 -8.82
CA PHE A 13 -4.67 1.81 -7.84
C PHE A 13 -5.17 2.84 -6.83
N GLU A 14 -5.93 3.84 -7.28
CA GLU A 14 -6.59 4.82 -6.41
C GLU A 14 -7.56 4.10 -5.44
N MET A 15 -8.38 3.19 -5.96
CA MET A 15 -9.28 2.37 -5.11
C MET A 15 -8.52 1.49 -4.11
N LEU A 16 -7.39 0.89 -4.51
CA LEU A 16 -6.55 0.09 -3.62
C LEU A 16 -5.93 0.93 -2.50
N ILE A 17 -5.46 2.13 -2.82
CA ILE A 17 -4.90 3.04 -1.82
C ILE A 17 -5.96 3.45 -0.80
N SER A 18 -7.16 3.82 -1.23
CA SER A 18 -8.26 4.12 -0.30
C SER A 18 -8.65 2.91 0.57
N LEU A 19 -8.56 1.68 0.03
CA LEU A 19 -8.80 0.46 0.79
C LEU A 19 -7.70 0.23 1.85
N PHE A 20 -6.43 0.42 1.47
CA PHE A 20 -5.29 0.28 2.35
C PHE A 20 -5.29 1.31 3.46
N GLU A 21 -5.58 2.57 3.15
CA GLU A 21 -5.74 3.64 4.14
C GLU A 21 -6.85 3.26 5.14
N ARG A 22 -8.01 2.83 4.64
CA ARG A 22 -9.11 2.41 5.52
C ARG A 22 -8.72 1.21 6.39
N ALA A 23 -7.99 0.25 5.84
CA ALA A 23 -7.50 -0.89 6.61
C ALA A 23 -6.50 -0.47 7.69
N TYR A 24 -5.57 0.43 7.37
CA TYR A 24 -4.63 1.01 8.32
C TYR A 24 -5.38 1.70 9.47
N LEU A 25 -6.27 2.64 9.17
CA LEU A 25 -7.00 3.41 10.18
C LEU A 25 -7.93 2.57 11.08
N THR A 26 -8.34 1.38 10.64
CA THR A 26 -9.31 0.54 11.37
C THR A 26 -8.73 -0.70 12.02
N ALA A 27 -7.61 -1.22 11.48
CA ALA A 27 -7.01 -2.46 11.94
C ALA A 27 -5.61 -2.26 12.52
N PHE A 28 -4.91 -1.17 12.20
CA PHE A 28 -3.60 -0.86 12.78
C PHE A 28 -3.73 -0.22 14.17
N ASP A 29 -2.86 -0.64 15.09
CA ASP A 29 -2.70 -0.12 16.45
C ASP A 29 -1.29 -0.51 16.92
N ASP A 30 -0.60 0.36 17.64
CA ASP A 30 0.71 0.04 18.24
C ASP A 30 0.63 -1.11 19.26
N ARG A 31 -0.56 -1.34 19.84
CA ARG A 31 -0.82 -2.36 20.86
C ARG A 31 -1.94 -3.28 20.41
N MET A 32 -1.57 -4.33 19.68
CA MET A 32 -2.51 -5.35 19.22
C MET A 32 -2.51 -6.60 20.12
N THR A 33 -3.68 -7.21 20.26
CA THR A 33 -3.79 -8.62 20.67
C THR A 33 -3.32 -9.55 19.54
N ASP A 34 -2.94 -10.79 19.85
CA ASP A 34 -2.52 -11.78 18.83
C ASP A 34 -3.53 -11.95 17.68
N LYS A 35 -4.83 -11.81 17.98
CA LYS A 35 -5.88 -11.92 16.97
C LYS A 35 -5.91 -10.70 16.05
N GLN A 36 -5.73 -9.49 16.58
CA GLN A 36 -5.62 -8.26 15.79
C GLN A 36 -4.35 -8.28 14.95
N GLN A 37 -3.23 -8.70 15.55
CA GLN A 37 -1.94 -8.80 14.85
C GLN A 37 -2.00 -9.76 13.68
N ARG A 38 -2.59 -10.96 13.83
CA ARG A 38 -2.79 -11.89 12.71
C ARG A 38 -3.64 -11.29 11.59
N ARG A 39 -4.68 -10.51 11.92
CA ARG A 39 -5.51 -9.83 10.93
C ARG A 39 -4.74 -8.71 10.22
N TRP A 40 -3.94 -7.97 10.97
CA TRP A 40 -3.09 -6.93 10.42
C TRP A 40 -2.03 -7.49 9.48
N HIS A 41 -1.41 -8.63 9.83
CA HIS A 41 -0.44 -9.28 8.96
C HIS A 41 -0.99 -9.58 7.57
N SER A 42 -2.25 -10.02 7.46
CA SER A 42 -2.87 -10.21 6.14
C SER A 42 -2.98 -8.93 5.32
N TRP A 43 -3.20 -7.78 5.96
CA TRP A 43 -3.20 -6.48 5.28
C TRP A 43 -1.78 -6.02 4.93
N ASP A 44 -0.83 -6.18 5.86
CA ASP A 44 0.57 -5.85 5.63
C ASP A 44 1.15 -6.63 4.45
N ASP A 45 0.95 -7.95 4.42
CA ASP A 45 1.38 -8.82 3.33
C ASP A 45 0.76 -8.37 2.00
N PHE A 46 -0.53 -8.00 2.00
CA PHE A 46 -1.20 -7.56 0.78
C PHE A 46 -0.63 -6.22 0.28
N MET A 47 -0.36 -5.26 1.17
CA MET A 47 0.32 -4.02 0.79
C MET A 47 1.71 -4.30 0.23
N ARG A 48 2.49 -5.20 0.86
CA ARG A 48 3.83 -5.61 0.41
C ARG A 48 3.80 -6.21 -1.00
N GLU A 49 2.83 -7.05 -1.32
CA GLU A 49 2.67 -7.61 -2.67
C GLU A 49 2.48 -6.52 -3.74
N TRP A 50 1.72 -5.46 -3.43
CA TRP A 50 1.47 -4.38 -4.38
C TRP A 50 2.66 -3.42 -4.52
N VAL A 51 3.31 -3.04 -3.42
CA VAL A 51 4.47 -2.14 -3.49
C VAL A 51 5.71 -2.77 -4.14
N ARG A 52 5.78 -4.10 -4.24
CA ARG A 52 6.79 -4.81 -5.05
C ARG A 52 6.65 -4.57 -6.56
N ARG A 53 5.46 -4.17 -7.03
CA ARG A 53 5.23 -3.98 -8.45
C ARG A 53 5.72 -2.61 -8.88
N ASP A 54 6.58 -2.57 -9.91
CA ASP A 54 7.16 -1.32 -10.41
C ASP A 54 6.10 -0.32 -10.90
N ASP A 55 5.05 -0.80 -11.56
CA ASP A 55 3.94 0.03 -12.06
C ASP A 55 3.21 0.78 -10.94
N PHE A 56 2.95 0.08 -9.83
CA PHE A 56 2.34 0.65 -8.65
C PHE A 56 3.30 1.60 -7.91
N ARG A 57 4.55 1.16 -7.70
CA ARG A 57 5.57 1.93 -6.97
C ARG A 57 5.90 3.26 -7.63
N VAL A 58 5.97 3.30 -8.97
CA VAL A 58 6.21 4.54 -9.72
C VAL A 58 5.08 5.56 -9.52
N LEU A 59 3.83 5.09 -9.40
CA LEU A 59 2.67 5.96 -9.20
C LEU A 59 2.41 6.30 -7.74
N LEU A 60 2.99 5.55 -6.79
CA LEU A 60 2.79 5.71 -5.35
C LEU A 60 2.93 7.16 -4.84
N PRO A 61 3.93 7.97 -5.25
CA PRO A 61 4.04 9.36 -4.80
C PRO A 61 2.85 10.24 -5.19
N ARG A 62 2.23 9.97 -6.35
CA ARG A 62 1.02 10.66 -6.80
C ARG A 62 -0.20 10.15 -6.05
N LEU A 63 -0.31 8.83 -5.89
CA LEU A 63 -1.46 8.21 -5.25
C LEU A 63 -1.61 8.59 -3.76
N LEU A 64 -0.51 8.90 -3.07
CA LEU A 64 -0.52 9.30 -1.66
C LEU A 64 -0.81 10.80 -1.42
N GLN A 65 -1.12 11.56 -2.45
CA GLN A 65 -1.42 12.99 -2.30
C GLN A 65 -2.80 13.19 -1.64
N GLY A 66 -2.81 13.65 -0.39
CA GLY A 66 -4.04 13.93 0.36
C GLY A 66 -4.53 12.78 1.23
N GLU A 67 -3.87 11.62 1.19
CA GLU A 67 -4.08 10.50 2.11
C GLU A 67 -3.54 10.83 3.51
N ASP A 68 -3.97 10.06 4.50
CA ASP A 68 -3.48 10.16 5.88
C ASP A 68 -1.94 10.10 5.96
N ALA A 69 -1.36 10.98 6.78
CA ALA A 69 0.09 11.15 6.84
C ALA A 69 0.80 9.91 7.41
N ASP A 70 0.22 9.27 8.42
CA ASP A 70 0.81 8.10 9.08
C ASP A 70 0.71 6.88 8.17
N PHE A 71 -0.44 6.68 7.51
CA PHE A 71 -0.59 5.67 6.47
C PHE A 71 0.42 5.89 5.32
N ALA A 72 0.56 7.12 4.85
CA ALA A 72 1.46 7.44 3.75
C ALA A 72 2.93 7.17 4.11
N ILE A 73 3.35 7.44 5.36
CA ILE A 73 4.67 7.06 5.87
C ILE A 73 4.83 5.54 5.90
N TYR A 74 3.81 4.83 6.41
CA TYR A 74 3.82 3.38 6.54
C TYR A 74 4.04 2.69 5.18
N ILE A 75 3.21 2.98 4.18
CA ILE A 75 3.28 2.29 2.89
C ILE A 75 4.53 2.69 2.07
N ARG A 76 5.05 3.91 2.24
CA ARG A 76 6.35 4.30 1.66
C ARG A 76 7.48 3.46 2.23
N ARG A 77 7.49 3.25 3.56
CA ARG A 77 8.48 2.39 4.21
C ARG A 77 8.40 0.96 3.67
N LEU A 78 7.21 0.40 3.51
CA LEU A 78 7.04 -0.92 2.89
C LEU A 78 7.64 -0.96 1.48
N ALA A 79 7.37 0.06 0.66
CA ALA A 79 7.89 0.14 -0.70
C ALA A 79 9.44 0.24 -0.75
N GLU A 80 10.05 0.94 0.22
CA GLU A 80 11.50 1.02 0.38
C GLU A 80 12.09 -0.33 0.80
N GLU A 81 11.51 -0.99 1.81
CA GLU A 81 11.94 -2.31 2.29
C GLU A 81 11.92 -3.36 1.16
N GLU A 82 10.82 -3.45 0.43
CA GLU A 82 10.68 -4.41 -0.68
C GLU A 82 11.53 -4.03 -1.91
N GLY A 83 11.75 -2.74 -2.12
CA GLY A 83 12.63 -2.24 -3.18
C GLY A 83 14.10 -2.57 -2.96
N GLN A 84 14.56 -2.60 -1.71
CA GLN A 84 15.92 -2.99 -1.33
C GLN A 84 16.12 -4.51 -1.33
N ALA A 85 15.10 -5.29 -0.95
CA ALA A 85 15.17 -6.75 -0.91
C ALA A 85 15.35 -7.40 -2.29
N THR A 86 15.00 -6.70 -3.38
CA THR A 86 15.11 -7.22 -4.76
C THR A 86 16.50 -7.02 -5.38
N VAL A 87 17.39 -6.23 -4.74
CA VAL A 87 18.74 -5.90 -5.27
C VAL A 87 19.85 -6.71 -4.56
N GLY A 88 19.49 -7.64 -3.66
CA GLY A 88 20.41 -8.47 -2.87
C GLY A 88 20.64 -9.86 -3.43
#